data_AF-A0A975JHY6-F1
#
_entry.id   AF-A0A975JHY6-F1
#
_cell.length_a   1.000
_cell.length_b   1.000
_cell.length_c   1.000
_cell.angle_alpha   90.00
_cell.angle_beta   90.00
_cell.angle_gamma   90.00
#
_symmetry.space_group_name_H-M   'P 1'
#
loop_
_entity.id
_entity.type
_entity.pdbx_description
1 polymer ?
#
loop_
_entity_poly.entity_id
_entity_poly.type
_entity_poly.pdbx_seq_one_letter_code
_entity_poly.pdbx_strand_id
1 'polypeptide(L)'
;MHWVVKGSGAIVLAIAFVAALGEAGRERSVAQEGETIKGSQTEPQATVLGDAISSEPPSDDTTALEEAILEAFSGDEDRSPEEEKRWRQSVDYVSASINVKGYLCAIPYEMLKVDQSHYGIGCITNRDGTGQSNYLVNVRTGAVEPI
;
A
#
# COMPACT_ATOMS: atom_id res chain seq x y z
N MET A 1 -27.05 -10.91 -58.20
CA MET A 1 -26.28 -10.94 -56.94
C MET A 1 -25.96 -9.51 -56.57
N HIS A 2 -26.41 -9.10 -55.39
CA HIS A 2 -26.54 -7.70 -54.96
C HIS A 2 -25.21 -7.01 -54.66
N TRP A 3 -25.28 -5.69 -54.75
CA TRP A 3 -24.21 -4.71 -54.79
C TRP A 3 -23.51 -4.48 -53.44
N VAL A 4 -22.24 -4.07 -53.57
CA VAL A 4 -21.30 -3.57 -52.56
C VAL A 4 -21.89 -2.39 -51.76
N VAL A 5 -21.91 -2.48 -50.43
CA VAL A 5 -22.16 -1.33 -49.56
C VAL A 5 -20.84 -0.64 -49.24
N LYS A 6 -20.70 0.55 -49.80
CA LYS A 6 -19.61 1.52 -49.62
C LYS A 6 -20.03 2.43 -48.47
N GLY A 7 -19.46 2.25 -47.29
CA GLY A 7 -19.74 3.08 -46.09
C GLY A 7 -18.63 4.09 -45.84
N SER A 8 -18.85 5.33 -46.26
CA SER A 8 -18.03 6.49 -45.91
C SER A 8 -18.54 7.08 -44.59
N GLY A 9 -17.64 7.32 -43.63
CA GLY A 9 -17.97 8.00 -42.38
C GLY A 9 -16.75 8.71 -41.82
N ALA A 10 -16.54 9.95 -42.26
CA ALA A 10 -15.50 10.83 -41.75
C ALA A 10 -15.84 11.22 -40.30
N ILE A 11 -14.89 10.96 -39.38
CA ILE A 11 -14.98 11.38 -37.98
C ILE A 11 -14.56 12.86 -37.92
N VAL A 12 -15.52 13.72 -37.57
CA VAL A 12 -15.32 15.15 -37.33
C VAL A 12 -14.75 15.34 -35.93
N LEU A 13 -13.61 16.05 -35.87
CA LEU A 13 -12.96 16.58 -34.66
C LEU A 13 -13.91 17.45 -33.83
N ALA A 14 -13.79 17.40 -32.49
CA ALA A 14 -13.99 18.57 -31.64
C ALA A 14 -13.10 18.51 -30.39
N ILE A 15 -12.26 19.53 -30.27
CA ILE A 15 -11.32 19.82 -29.18
C ILE A 15 -12.09 20.52 -28.05
N ALA A 16 -11.80 20.19 -26.80
CA ALA A 16 -12.08 21.07 -25.67
C ALA A 16 -10.94 21.00 -24.64
N PHE A 17 -10.05 22.00 -24.73
CA PHE A 17 -9.16 22.41 -23.65
C PHE A 17 -10.02 23.05 -22.54
N VAL A 18 -9.90 22.59 -21.30
CA VAL A 18 -10.27 23.40 -20.12
C VAL A 18 -9.06 23.44 -19.20
N ALA A 19 -8.36 24.56 -19.24
CA ALA A 19 -7.45 24.98 -18.19
C ALA A 19 -8.28 25.51 -17.02
N ALA A 20 -8.06 25.00 -15.81
CA ALA A 20 -8.49 25.62 -14.58
C ALA A 20 -7.28 25.74 -13.65
N LEU A 21 -6.68 26.92 -13.68
CA LEU A 21 -5.84 27.46 -12.61
C LEU A 21 -6.73 27.72 -11.39
N GLY A 22 -6.30 27.28 -10.22
CA GLY A 22 -6.95 27.56 -8.94
C GLY A 22 -5.91 27.61 -7.83
N GLU A 23 -5.60 28.82 -7.41
CA GLU A 23 -4.66 29.20 -6.34
C GLU A 23 -5.14 28.81 -4.93
N ALA A 24 -4.22 29.03 -3.98
CA ALA A 24 -4.47 29.47 -2.59
C ALA A 24 -4.64 28.38 -1.52
N GLY A 25 -3.54 28.15 -0.81
CA GLY A 25 -3.42 28.61 0.59
C GLY A 25 -4.23 27.87 1.64
N ARG A 26 -3.54 27.10 2.49
CA ARG A 26 -3.97 26.92 3.88
C ARG A 26 -2.81 26.47 4.79
N GLU A 27 -2.15 27.47 5.37
CA GLU A 27 -1.44 27.30 6.64
C GLU A 27 -2.47 27.06 7.75
N ARG A 28 -2.24 26.06 8.60
CA ARG A 28 -2.79 26.00 9.96
C ARG A 28 -1.75 25.41 10.91
N SER A 29 -1.16 26.31 11.70
CA SER A 29 -0.59 26.01 13.01
C SER A 29 -1.68 25.47 13.94
N VAL A 30 -1.36 24.44 14.72
CA VAL A 30 -1.97 24.20 16.03
C VAL A 30 -0.86 23.70 16.96
N ALA A 31 -0.59 24.51 17.98
CA ALA A 31 0.11 24.11 19.19
C ALA A 31 -0.89 23.42 20.12
N GLN A 32 -0.47 22.38 20.86
CA GLN A 32 -1.16 21.99 22.09
C GLN A 32 -0.17 21.41 23.11
N GLU A 33 -0.06 22.14 24.23
CA GLU A 33 0.56 21.76 25.51
C GLU A 33 -0.37 20.85 26.34
N GLY A 34 0.24 20.13 27.30
CA GLY A 34 -0.39 19.57 28.52
C GLY A 34 -1.05 18.21 28.34
N GLU A 35 -1.06 17.27 29.28
CA GLU A 35 -0.80 17.32 30.72
C GLU A 35 -0.67 15.88 31.28
N THR A 36 0.09 15.77 32.36
CA THR A 36 0.36 14.64 33.24
C THR A 36 -0.89 13.97 33.85
N ILE A 37 -0.96 12.63 33.89
CA ILE A 37 -1.74 11.90 34.92
C ILE A 37 -0.93 10.73 35.47
N LYS A 38 -0.80 10.71 36.81
CA LYS A 38 -0.15 9.73 37.68
C LYS A 38 -1.25 8.96 38.41
N GLY A 39 -1.23 7.62 38.39
CA GLY A 39 -2.24 6.81 39.09
C GLY A 39 -1.85 5.34 39.28
N SER A 40 -1.42 5.03 40.51
CA SER A 40 -1.18 3.71 41.14
C SER A 40 -2.29 2.67 40.94
N GLN A 41 -1.97 1.37 40.84
CA GLN A 41 -2.07 0.35 41.92
C GLN A 41 -2.11 -1.11 41.40
N THR A 42 -1.27 -1.97 42.02
CA THR A 42 -1.53 -3.36 42.43
C THR A 42 -1.47 -4.52 41.40
N GLU A 43 -0.31 -5.18 41.36
CA GLU A 43 -0.14 -6.65 41.21
C GLU A 43 -0.57 -7.39 42.51
N PRO A 44 -0.73 -8.75 42.61
CA PRO A 44 -0.16 -9.81 41.76
C PRO A 44 -1.03 -11.09 41.53
N GLN A 45 -0.41 -12.06 40.82
CA GLN A 45 -0.60 -13.54 40.80
C GLN A 45 -1.47 -14.12 39.67
N ALA A 46 -0.92 -14.73 38.60
CA ALA A 46 -0.14 -15.97 38.46
C ALA A 46 -1.01 -17.22 38.14
N THR A 47 -0.88 -17.79 36.93
CA THR A 47 -0.47 -19.20 36.67
C THR A 47 -0.74 -19.63 35.21
N VAL A 48 0.36 -19.75 34.45
CA VAL A 48 0.87 -20.83 33.55
C VAL A 48 -0.03 -21.55 32.52
N LEU A 49 0.57 -21.75 31.32
CA LEU A 49 0.35 -22.74 30.23
C LEU A 49 -0.27 -22.11 28.97
N GLY A 50 0.34 -21.98 27.80
CA GLY A 50 1.61 -22.48 27.24
C GLY A 50 1.72 -22.04 25.76
N ASP A 51 2.90 -22.29 25.18
CA ASP A 51 3.28 -22.20 23.75
C ASP A 51 3.59 -20.82 23.12
N ALA A 52 4.89 -20.53 23.11
CA ALA A 52 5.68 -19.98 22.01
C ALA A 52 5.12 -18.77 21.24
N ILE A 53 5.06 -17.61 21.90
CA ILE A 53 5.27 -16.35 21.18
C ILE A 53 6.78 -16.16 21.10
N SER A 54 7.35 -16.32 19.90
CA SER A 54 8.73 -15.94 19.59
C SER A 54 8.92 -14.51 20.03
N SER A 55 9.49 -14.33 21.22
CA SER A 55 9.94 -13.04 21.72
C SER A 55 11.33 -12.83 21.14
N GLU A 56 11.40 -12.68 19.82
CA GLU A 56 12.57 -12.08 19.22
C GLU A 56 12.61 -10.62 19.71
N PRO A 57 13.76 -10.15 20.24
CA PRO A 57 13.92 -8.73 20.54
C PRO A 57 13.65 -7.93 19.26
N PRO A 58 13.06 -6.72 19.34
CA PRO A 58 12.82 -5.92 18.14
C PRO A 58 14.17 -5.71 17.44
N SER A 59 14.30 -6.28 16.25
CA SER A 59 15.32 -5.86 15.32
C SER A 59 14.93 -4.46 14.87
N ASP A 60 15.43 -3.45 15.58
CA ASP A 60 15.05 -2.03 15.51
C ASP A 60 15.25 -1.31 14.15
N ASP A 61 15.44 -2.03 13.05
CA ASP A 61 15.63 -1.45 11.70
C ASP A 61 14.53 -1.89 10.72
N THR A 62 13.26 -1.97 11.16
CA THR A 62 12.14 -2.14 10.22
C THR A 62 12.03 -0.88 9.35
N THR A 63 12.19 -1.04 8.04
CA THR A 63 12.05 0.09 7.11
C THR A 63 10.59 0.48 6.93
N ALA A 64 10.31 1.74 6.55
CA ALA A 64 8.95 2.17 6.24
C ALA A 64 8.29 1.33 5.13
N LEU A 65 9.09 0.79 4.19
CA LEU A 65 8.59 -0.09 3.15
C LEU A 65 8.27 -1.50 3.68
N GLU A 66 9.09 -2.03 4.58
CA GLU A 66 8.80 -3.31 5.24
C GLU A 66 7.54 -3.22 6.11
N GLU A 67 7.39 -2.14 6.89
CA GLU A 67 6.19 -1.90 7.69
C GLU A 67 4.93 -1.80 6.81
N ALA A 68 5.00 -1.05 5.70
CA ALA A 68 3.90 -0.94 4.77
C ALA A 68 3.55 -2.29 4.10
N ILE A 69 4.55 -3.10 3.77
CA ILE A 69 4.30 -4.46 3.26
C ILE A 69 3.58 -5.30 4.31
N LEU A 70 4.10 -5.37 5.54
CA LEU A 70 3.49 -6.16 6.60
C LEU A 70 2.05 -5.73 6.91
N GLU A 71 1.79 -4.43 6.95
CA GLU A 71 0.45 -3.87 7.15
C GLU A 71 -0.49 -4.19 5.97
N ALA A 72 -0.04 -4.00 4.73
CA ALA A 72 -0.85 -4.25 3.53
C ALA A 72 -1.35 -5.70 3.45
N PHE A 73 -0.61 -6.64 4.03
CA PHE A 73 -0.90 -8.07 4.04
C PHE A 73 -1.22 -8.64 5.43
N SER A 74 -1.66 -7.81 6.39
CA SER A 74 -1.93 -8.25 7.78
C SER A 74 -3.02 -9.34 7.88
N GLY A 75 -3.91 -9.42 6.88
CA GLY A 75 -4.98 -10.41 6.83
C GLY A 75 -6.18 -10.12 7.73
N ASP A 76 -6.21 -8.98 8.44
CA ASP A 76 -7.36 -8.60 9.27
C ASP A 76 -8.60 -8.29 8.41
N GLU A 77 -9.72 -8.95 8.66
CA GLU A 77 -10.98 -8.65 7.96
C GLU A 77 -11.81 -7.61 8.70
N ASP A 78 -11.64 -7.50 10.02
CA ASP A 78 -12.43 -6.63 10.91
C ASP A 78 -11.64 -5.37 11.33
N ARG A 79 -11.31 -4.50 10.37
CA ARG A 79 -10.60 -3.24 10.65
C ARG A 79 -11.54 -2.14 11.13
N SER A 80 -11.13 -1.38 12.15
CA SER A 80 -11.74 -0.08 12.46
C SER A 80 -11.56 0.92 11.30
N PRO A 81 -12.35 2.00 11.23
CA PRO A 81 -12.20 3.01 10.17
C PRO A 81 -10.79 3.61 10.09
N GLU A 82 -10.12 3.79 11.23
CA GLU A 82 -8.75 4.30 11.32
C GLU A 82 -7.72 3.26 10.82
N GLU A 83 -7.89 1.99 11.16
CA GLU A 83 -7.05 0.89 10.66
C GLU A 83 -7.23 0.67 9.16
N GLU A 84 -8.46 0.69 8.67
CA GLU A 84 -8.78 0.57 7.25
C GLU A 84 -8.09 1.68 6.43
N LYS A 85 -8.04 2.91 6.97
CA LYS A 85 -7.32 4.01 6.34
C LYS A 85 -5.81 3.76 6.29
N ARG A 86 -5.21 3.27 7.38
CA ARG A 86 -3.77 2.95 7.43
C ARG A 86 -3.44 1.80 6.49
N TRP A 87 -4.24 0.75 6.49
CA TRP A 87 -4.11 -0.37 5.57
C TRP A 87 -4.12 0.07 4.10
N ARG A 88 -5.09 0.92 3.70
CA ARG A 88 -5.13 1.48 2.34
C ARG A 88 -3.88 2.29 2.00
N GLN A 89 -3.40 3.11 2.93
CA GLN A 89 -2.16 3.88 2.74
C GLN A 89 -0.95 2.97 2.53
N SER A 90 -0.88 1.86 3.27
CA SER A 90 0.17 0.85 3.13
C SER A 90 0.09 0.15 1.77
N VAL A 91 -1.10 -0.27 1.33
CA VAL A 91 -1.34 -0.84 -0.01
C VAL A 91 -0.90 0.12 -1.12
N ASP A 92 -1.27 1.40 -1.00
CA ASP A 92 -0.90 2.44 -1.96
C ASP A 92 0.62 2.67 -1.96
N TYR A 93 1.27 2.65 -0.79
CA TYR A 93 2.71 2.83 -0.67
C TYR A 93 3.49 1.68 -1.31
N VAL A 94 3.06 0.44 -1.09
CA VAL A 94 3.65 -0.75 -1.74
C VAL A 94 3.51 -0.64 -3.25
N SER A 95 2.29 -0.38 -3.74
CA SER A 95 2.01 -0.21 -5.17
C SER A 95 2.85 0.90 -5.78
N ALA A 96 2.95 2.05 -5.11
CA ALA A 96 3.75 3.19 -5.54
C ALA A 96 5.24 2.83 -5.61
N SER A 97 5.78 2.11 -4.62
CA SER A 97 7.20 1.71 -4.59
C SER A 97 7.59 0.84 -5.79
N ILE A 98 6.68 -0.02 -6.27
CA ILE A 98 6.85 -0.81 -7.48
C ILE A 98 6.72 0.07 -8.72
N ASN A 99 5.69 0.93 -8.76
CA ASN A 99 5.40 1.79 -9.91
C ASN A 99 6.51 2.82 -10.19
N VAL A 100 7.13 3.40 -9.16
CA VAL A 100 8.23 4.37 -9.33
C VAL A 100 9.50 3.75 -9.92
N LYS A 101 9.61 2.42 -9.94
CA LYS A 101 10.69 1.68 -10.62
C LYS A 101 10.37 1.34 -12.07
N GLY A 102 9.21 1.76 -12.58
CA GLY A 102 8.81 1.55 -13.98
C GLY A 102 8.02 0.26 -14.21
N TYR A 103 7.59 -0.43 -13.14
CA TYR A 103 6.72 -1.60 -13.21
C TYR A 103 5.25 -1.20 -13.03
N LEU A 104 4.33 -2.15 -13.25
CA LEU A 104 2.90 -1.92 -13.11
C LEU A 104 2.35 -2.74 -11.96
N CYS A 105 1.95 -2.07 -10.90
CA CYS A 105 1.25 -2.66 -9.78
C CYS A 105 0.05 -1.79 -9.40
N ALA A 106 -1.14 -2.30 -9.73
CA ALA A 106 -2.41 -1.67 -9.39
C ALA A 106 -2.94 -2.16 -8.04
N ILE A 107 -2.86 -3.48 -7.79
CA ILE A 107 -3.34 -4.09 -6.54
C ILE A 107 -2.40 -5.22 -6.12
N PRO A 108 -1.64 -5.08 -5.02
CA PRO A 108 -0.88 -6.17 -4.43
C PRO A 108 -1.85 -7.20 -3.82
N TYR A 109 -1.64 -8.49 -4.09
CA TYR A 109 -2.55 -9.56 -3.67
C TYR A 109 -1.87 -10.75 -2.98
N GLU A 110 -0.56 -10.89 -3.11
CA GLU A 110 0.22 -11.96 -2.50
C GLU A 110 1.56 -11.43 -1.99
N MET A 111 2.03 -11.98 -0.87
CA MET A 111 3.32 -11.65 -0.27
C MET A 111 4.02 -12.92 0.21
N LEU A 112 5.31 -13.03 -0.11
CA LEU A 112 6.21 -14.06 0.40
C LEU A 112 7.50 -13.41 0.90
N LYS A 113 7.85 -13.58 2.17
CA LYS A 113 9.18 -13.19 2.65
C LYS A 113 10.23 -14.15 2.09
N VAL A 114 11.15 -13.65 1.28
CA VAL A 114 12.19 -14.46 0.61
C VAL A 114 13.44 -14.53 1.46
N ASP A 115 13.87 -13.38 1.99
CA ASP A 115 14.96 -13.27 2.95
C ASP A 115 14.77 -12.07 3.89
N GLN A 116 15.81 -11.69 4.64
CA GLN A 116 15.77 -10.56 5.59
C GLN A 116 15.53 -9.19 4.94
N SER A 117 15.76 -9.07 3.64
CA SER A 117 15.69 -7.81 2.89
C SER A 117 14.78 -7.87 1.69
N HIS A 118 14.30 -9.04 1.29
CA HIS A 118 13.46 -9.21 0.09
C HIS A 118 12.09 -9.82 0.40
N TYR A 119 11.09 -9.23 -0.24
CA TYR A 119 9.71 -9.73 -0.27
C TYR A 119 9.31 -9.96 -1.73
N GLY A 120 8.82 -11.16 -2.04
CA GLY A 120 8.11 -11.44 -3.27
C GLY A 120 6.69 -10.91 -3.16
N ILE A 121 6.28 -10.04 -4.07
CA ILE A 121 4.96 -9.40 -4.11
C ILE A 121 4.26 -9.75 -5.42
N GLY A 122 3.15 -10.47 -5.33
CA GLY A 122 2.24 -10.68 -6.45
C GLY A 122 1.34 -9.48 -6.63
N CYS A 123 1.21 -8.99 -7.86
CA CYS A 123 0.41 -7.81 -8.15
C CYS A 123 -0.43 -7.92 -9.42
N ILE A 124 -1.66 -7.38 -9.34
CA ILE A 124 -2.50 -7.12 -10.50
C ILE A 124 -1.96 -5.90 -11.22
N THR A 125 -1.69 -6.01 -12.52
CA THR A 125 -1.03 -4.93 -13.28
C THR A 125 -2.01 -3.89 -13.82
N ASN A 126 -3.27 -4.28 -14.09
CA ASN A 126 -4.29 -3.42 -14.67
C ASN A 126 -5.37 -3.04 -13.65
N ARG A 127 -5.93 -1.83 -13.80
CA ARG A 127 -7.00 -1.34 -12.91
C ARG A 127 -8.34 -2.08 -13.05
N ASP A 128 -8.53 -2.82 -14.13
CA ASP A 128 -9.72 -3.63 -14.37
C ASP A 128 -9.69 -4.98 -13.65
N GLY A 129 -8.64 -5.26 -12.85
CA GLY A 129 -8.47 -6.53 -12.16
C GLY A 129 -7.74 -7.59 -12.98
N THR A 130 -7.28 -7.27 -14.19
CA THR A 130 -6.58 -8.21 -15.07
C THR A 130 -5.06 -8.03 -15.06
N GLY A 131 -4.34 -9.01 -15.61
CA GLY A 131 -2.89 -9.01 -15.66
C GLY A 131 -2.29 -9.33 -14.30
N GLN A 132 -1.24 -10.15 -14.30
CA GLN A 132 -0.54 -10.56 -13.08
C GLN A 132 0.95 -10.49 -13.34
N SER A 133 1.70 -10.08 -12.33
CA SER A 133 3.15 -10.07 -12.33
C SER A 133 3.65 -10.22 -10.90
N ASN A 134 4.81 -10.85 -10.75
CA ASN A 134 5.47 -11.00 -9.47
C ASN A 134 6.73 -10.15 -9.44
N TYR A 135 6.98 -9.53 -8.30
CA TYR A 135 8.10 -8.63 -8.10
C TYR A 135 8.88 -9.03 -6.86
N LEU A 136 10.21 -9.06 -6.94
CA LEU A 136 11.06 -9.09 -5.77
C LEU A 136 11.37 -7.67 -5.34
N VAL A 137 10.98 -7.31 -4.12
CA VAL A 137 11.12 -5.97 -3.55
C VAL A 137 12.17 -6.01 -2.45
N ASN A 138 13.26 -5.26 -2.61
CA ASN A 138 14.27 -5.08 -1.57
C ASN A 138 13.85 -3.94 -0.63
N VAL A 139 13.44 -4.25 0.59
CA VAL A 139 12.88 -3.27 1.53
C VAL A 139 13.90 -2.26 2.05
N ARG A 140 15.20 -2.62 2.02
CA ARG A 140 16.29 -1.73 2.48
C ARG A 140 16.67 -0.67 1.46
N THR A 141 16.63 -1.01 0.17
CA THR A 141 17.07 -0.13 -0.92
C THR A 141 15.91 0.40 -1.76
N GLY A 142 14.72 -0.17 -1.61
CA GLY A 142 13.57 0.06 -2.47
C GLY A 142 13.77 -0.45 -3.91
N ALA A 143 14.79 -1.28 -4.17
CA ALA A 143 14.97 -1.90 -5.49
C ALA A 143 13.84 -2.89 -5.77
N VAL A 144 13.44 -2.99 -7.04
CA VAL A 144 12.36 -3.88 -7.49
C VAL A 144 12.81 -4.57 -8.77
N GLU A 145 12.58 -5.88 -8.87
CA GLU A 145 12.87 -6.67 -10.06
C GLU A 145 11.73 -7.68 -10.34
N PRO A 146 11.45 -8.01 -11.62
CA PRO A 146 10.45 -9.02 -11.96
C PRO A 146 10.98 -10.43 -11.72
N ILE A 147 10.10 -11.35 -11.30
CA ILE A 147 10.42 -12.77 -11.03
C ILE A 147 9.43 -13.74 -11.67
#